data_AF-A0A7R9G8K5-F1
#
_entry.id   AF-A0A7R9G8K5-F1
#
_cell.length_a   1.000
_cell.length_b   1.000
_cell.length_c   1.000
_cell.angle_alpha   90.00
_cell.angle_beta   90.00
_cell.angle_gamma   90.00
#
_symmetry.space_group_name_H-M   'P 1'
#
loop_
_entity.id
_entity.type
_entity.pdbx_description
1 polymer ?
#
loop_
_entity_poly.entity_id
_entity_poly.type
_entity_poly.pdbx_seq_one_letter_code
_entity_poly.pdbx_strand_id
1 'polypeptide(L)'
;VRTITPCASSLFPQADWLIGNHSDELTPWIPVIAARSSPSCRFFLLPCCAYEFDGSKYQREDSSCSLYSDYMSYVLSVCEVCGFTTSVDRLRIPSTKRTCFIGYERRHDAGRAEETDRTIQEFIDSRGSKNKVRNVPTSSEGYWSEFKPREGKEVVRNCTQLDKSLLEDIVSLVSRILLNKRRNISATSIDGEERVWNAGGCLMLNEVAQALPREKLKHLKKQCSGLQTLLRNHPWVFKVEQGAVQLRVPKRRSDLTGTGCRTKPCWFHGNHPDGCLLPGDECAYQHL
;
A
#
# COMPACT_ATOMS: atom_id res chain seq x y z
N VAL A 1 22.22 20.92 -4.82
CA VAL A 1 21.59 19.58 -4.83
C VAL A 1 21.68 19.05 -6.25
N ARG A 2 22.29 17.88 -6.46
CA ARG A 2 22.44 17.25 -7.79
C ARG A 2 21.61 15.97 -7.81
N THR A 3 20.84 15.76 -8.87
CA THR A 3 20.12 14.50 -9.10
C THR A 3 21.12 13.41 -9.48
N ILE A 4 21.02 12.25 -8.83
CA ILE A 4 21.83 11.07 -9.15
C ILE A 4 20.97 10.15 -10.02
N THR A 5 21.50 9.82 -11.19
CA THR A 5 21.00 8.73 -12.05
C THR A 5 21.97 7.57 -11.93
N PRO A 6 21.54 6.33 -11.63
CA PRO A 6 22.42 5.17 -11.60
C PRO A 6 23.04 4.94 -12.99
N CYS A 7 24.32 5.27 -13.12
CA CYS A 7 25.10 5.12 -14.34
C CYS A 7 26.60 5.20 -14.01
N ALA A 8 27.46 4.88 -14.98
CA ALA A 8 28.92 4.85 -14.78
C ALA A 8 29.50 6.20 -14.32
N SER A 9 28.85 7.31 -14.65
CA SER A 9 29.25 8.66 -14.24
C SER A 9 28.79 9.05 -12.82
N SER A 10 28.04 8.18 -12.13
CA SER A 10 27.52 8.38 -10.77
C SER A 10 28.22 7.47 -9.75
N LEU A 11 29.53 7.29 -9.92
CA LEU A 11 30.40 6.55 -9.01
C LEU A 11 31.25 7.49 -8.17
N PHE A 12 31.62 7.04 -6.97
CA PHE A 12 32.30 7.84 -5.96
C PHE A 12 33.55 7.11 -5.43
N PRO A 13 34.61 6.94 -6.25
CA PRO A 13 35.76 6.11 -5.89
C PRO A 13 36.54 6.60 -4.67
N GLN A 14 36.42 7.89 -4.34
CA GLN A 14 37.06 8.52 -3.18
C GLN A 14 36.19 8.49 -1.91
N ALA A 15 34.96 7.98 -1.99
CA ALA A 15 34.06 7.95 -0.84
C ALA A 15 34.24 6.66 -0.04
N ASP A 16 34.52 6.80 1.26
CA ASP A 16 34.53 5.66 2.18
C ASP A 16 33.13 5.14 2.49
N TRP A 17 32.14 6.03 2.49
CA TRP A 17 30.75 5.74 2.88
C TRP A 17 29.76 6.39 1.93
N LEU A 18 28.76 5.61 1.51
CA LEU A 18 27.53 6.12 0.90
C LEU A 18 26.38 6.02 1.90
N ILE A 19 25.70 7.14 2.14
CA ILE A 19 24.60 7.22 3.10
C ILE A 19 23.29 7.37 2.35
N GLY A 20 22.58 6.26 2.22
CA GLY A 20 21.24 6.17 1.68
C GLY A 20 20.17 6.48 2.71
N ASN A 21 20.03 7.75 3.11
CA ASN A 21 18.98 8.16 4.05
C ASN A 21 17.69 8.52 3.30
N HIS A 22 16.64 7.69 3.43
CA HIS A 22 15.37 7.90 2.74
C HIS A 22 15.53 8.07 1.21
N SER A 23 16.35 7.22 0.59
CA SER A 23 16.80 7.39 -0.80
C SER A 23 15.76 7.06 -1.87
N ASP A 24 14.49 6.89 -1.51
CA ASP A 24 13.39 6.59 -2.43
C ASP A 24 13.76 5.54 -3.50
N GLU A 25 13.69 5.91 -4.78
CA GLU A 25 13.96 5.04 -5.94
C GLU A 25 15.41 4.59 -6.03
N LEU A 26 16.35 5.29 -5.37
CA LEU A 26 17.74 4.90 -5.30
C LEU A 26 18.01 3.84 -4.23
N THR A 27 17.05 3.48 -3.39
CA THR A 27 17.23 2.48 -2.31
C THR A 27 17.93 1.20 -2.79
N PRO A 28 17.47 0.50 -3.84
CA PRO A 28 18.18 -0.70 -4.33
C PRO A 28 19.51 -0.37 -5.03
N TRP A 29 19.70 0.87 -5.47
CA TRP A 29 20.92 1.32 -6.15
C TRP A 29 22.06 1.69 -5.20
N ILE A 30 21.79 2.07 -3.94
CA ILE A 30 22.85 2.47 -3.01
C ILE A 30 23.93 1.37 -2.82
N PRO A 31 23.58 0.09 -2.56
CA PRO A 31 24.57 -0.98 -2.46
C PRO A 31 25.32 -1.20 -3.78
N VAL A 32 24.64 -1.09 -4.93
CA VAL A 32 25.25 -1.25 -6.26
C VAL A 32 26.27 -0.14 -6.53
N ILE A 33 25.92 1.11 -6.25
CA ILE A 33 26.81 2.26 -6.43
C ILE A 33 28.01 2.13 -5.48
N ALA A 34 27.80 1.73 -4.23
CA ALA A 34 28.90 1.48 -3.30
C ALA A 34 29.83 0.38 -3.84
N ALA A 35 29.24 -0.73 -4.30
CA ALA A 35 29.98 -1.89 -4.81
C ALA A 35 30.87 -1.55 -6.01
N ARG A 36 30.36 -0.70 -6.92
CA ARG A 36 31.02 -0.27 -8.15
C ARG A 36 31.93 0.95 -7.97
N SER A 37 31.80 1.70 -6.88
CA SER A 37 32.61 2.88 -6.63
C SER A 37 34.02 2.52 -6.18
N SER A 38 34.16 1.64 -5.20
CA SER A 38 35.46 1.16 -4.70
C SER A 38 35.29 -0.12 -3.88
N PRO A 39 36.28 -1.04 -3.87
CA PRO A 39 36.29 -2.21 -2.98
C PRO A 39 36.22 -1.86 -1.49
N SER A 40 36.72 -0.68 -1.10
CA SER A 40 36.72 -0.19 0.29
C SER A 40 35.48 0.62 0.66
N CYS A 41 34.62 0.93 -0.32
CA CYS A 41 33.42 1.74 -0.09
C CYS A 41 32.39 0.95 0.71
N ARG A 42 31.81 1.59 1.73
CA ARG A 42 30.78 1.06 2.61
C ARG A 42 29.48 1.79 2.39
N PHE A 43 28.38 1.25 2.92
CA PHE A 43 27.12 1.97 2.89
C PHE A 43 26.36 1.88 4.20
N PHE A 44 25.58 2.92 4.44
CA PHE A 44 24.44 2.91 5.34
C PHE A 44 23.19 3.11 4.48
N LEU A 45 22.14 2.33 4.73
CA LEU A 45 20.90 2.41 3.97
C LEU A 45 19.70 2.34 4.92
N LEU A 46 18.78 3.31 4.80
CA LEU A 46 17.48 3.31 5.49
C LEU A 46 16.36 3.20 4.45
N PRO A 47 15.90 1.98 4.13
CA PRO A 47 14.82 1.77 3.17
C PRO A 47 13.47 2.24 3.73
N CYS A 48 12.91 3.27 3.11
CA CYS A 48 11.58 3.77 3.47
C CYS A 48 10.54 3.60 2.34
N CYS A 49 10.94 3.53 1.09
CA CYS A 49 10.01 3.43 -0.04
C CYS A 49 10.35 2.20 -0.87
N ALA A 50 9.34 1.41 -1.20
CA ALA A 50 9.53 0.11 -1.83
C ALA A 50 9.57 0.26 -3.35
N TYR A 51 10.79 0.24 -3.90
CA TYR A 51 11.07 0.42 -5.32
C TYR A 51 11.99 -0.68 -5.87
N GLU A 52 11.80 -0.99 -7.15
CA GLU A 52 12.67 -1.83 -7.98
C GLU A 52 13.78 -0.99 -8.65
N PHE A 53 14.75 -1.68 -9.25
CA PHE A 53 15.82 -1.04 -10.03
C PHE A 53 15.33 -0.20 -11.21
N ASP A 54 14.17 -0.51 -11.81
CA ASP A 54 13.62 0.26 -12.93
C ASP A 54 12.82 1.51 -12.49
N GLY A 55 12.72 1.77 -11.18
CA GLY A 55 11.95 2.87 -10.60
C GLY A 55 10.47 2.54 -10.38
N SER A 56 10.00 1.35 -10.74
CA SER A 56 8.64 0.90 -10.43
C SER A 56 8.49 0.54 -8.95
N LYS A 57 7.25 0.54 -8.44
CA LYS A 57 6.97 0.13 -7.06
C LYS A 57 7.17 -1.39 -6.94
N TYR A 58 7.95 -1.80 -5.94
CA TYR A 58 8.19 -3.19 -5.60
C TYR A 58 6.87 -3.96 -5.44
N GLN A 59 6.77 -5.11 -6.10
CA GLN A 59 5.64 -6.01 -5.98
C GLN A 59 5.99 -7.13 -5.00
N ARG A 60 5.12 -7.35 -4.02
CA ARG A 60 5.32 -8.39 -3.01
C ARG A 60 5.39 -9.77 -3.66
N GLU A 61 6.42 -10.53 -3.30
CA GLU A 61 6.66 -11.90 -3.78
C GLU A 61 6.23 -12.92 -2.72
N ASP A 62 6.57 -12.69 -1.45
CA ASP A 62 6.13 -13.54 -0.36
C ASP A 62 4.82 -13.03 0.27
N SER A 63 3.74 -13.73 -0.03
CA SER A 63 2.42 -13.39 0.52
C SER A 63 2.25 -13.69 2.01
N SER A 64 3.14 -14.50 2.59
CA SER A 64 3.10 -14.93 3.99
C SER A 64 3.57 -13.84 4.97
N CYS A 65 4.33 -12.85 4.48
CA CYS A 65 4.80 -11.73 5.27
C CYS A 65 4.25 -10.38 4.78
N SER A 66 4.50 -9.33 5.56
CA SER A 66 4.08 -7.96 5.19
C SER A 66 4.93 -7.44 4.02
N LEU A 67 4.36 -6.55 3.18
CA LEU A 67 5.10 -5.90 2.09
C LEU A 67 6.43 -5.28 2.58
N TYR A 68 6.44 -4.68 3.77
CA TYR A 68 7.65 -4.09 4.33
C TYR A 68 8.70 -5.16 4.66
N SER A 69 8.28 -6.27 5.28
CA SER A 69 9.19 -7.37 5.63
C SER A 69 9.77 -8.02 4.38
N ASP A 70 8.93 -8.30 3.38
CA ASP A 70 9.34 -8.85 2.09
C ASP A 70 10.34 -7.92 1.38
N TYR A 71 10.03 -6.62 1.38
CA TYR A 71 10.93 -5.62 0.80
C TYR A 71 12.26 -5.51 1.55
N MET A 72 12.28 -5.66 2.88
CA MET A 72 13.55 -5.70 3.63
C MET A 72 14.40 -6.92 3.24
N SER A 73 13.78 -8.08 3.02
CA SER A 73 14.47 -9.28 2.52
C SER A 73 15.02 -9.08 1.11
N TYR A 74 14.26 -8.42 0.23
CA TYR A 74 14.73 -8.03 -1.10
C TYR A 74 15.93 -7.07 -1.05
N VAL A 75 15.86 -6.02 -0.21
CA VAL A 75 17.00 -5.10 -0.07
C VAL A 75 18.23 -5.82 0.50
N LEU A 76 18.03 -6.74 1.44
CA LEU A 76 19.13 -7.56 1.98
C LEU A 76 19.77 -8.43 0.88
N SER A 77 18.97 -9.07 0.02
CA SER A 77 19.51 -9.87 -1.08
C SER A 77 20.28 -9.02 -2.10
N VAL A 78 19.84 -7.79 -2.37
CA VAL A 78 20.62 -6.82 -3.16
C VAL A 78 21.99 -6.57 -2.52
N CYS A 79 22.05 -6.38 -1.20
CA CYS A 79 23.30 -6.14 -0.48
C CYS A 79 24.24 -7.36 -0.57
N GLU A 80 23.71 -8.57 -0.42
CA GLU A 80 24.45 -9.82 -0.51
C GLU A 80 25.01 -10.06 -1.92
N VAL A 81 24.19 -9.83 -2.96
CA VAL A 81 24.60 -9.89 -4.38
C VAL A 81 25.70 -8.88 -4.69
N CYS A 82 25.64 -7.70 -4.08
CA CYS A 82 26.71 -6.70 -4.17
C CYS A 82 28.00 -7.12 -3.45
N GLY A 83 28.00 -8.28 -2.79
CA GLY A 83 29.13 -8.87 -2.11
C GLY A 83 29.37 -8.33 -0.70
N PHE A 84 28.41 -7.62 -0.11
CA PHE A 84 28.56 -7.03 1.21
C PHE A 84 28.18 -8.00 2.33
N THR A 85 29.02 -8.07 3.36
CA THR A 85 28.57 -8.47 4.69
C THR A 85 27.75 -7.32 5.27
N THR A 86 26.46 -7.61 5.53
CA THR A 86 25.47 -6.59 5.88
C THR A 86 24.93 -6.83 7.28
N SER A 87 25.07 -5.84 8.16
CA SER A 87 24.38 -5.81 9.46
C SER A 87 23.02 -5.15 9.32
N VAL A 88 22.05 -5.64 10.08
CA VAL A 88 20.69 -5.08 10.17
C VAL A 88 20.50 -4.50 11.55
N ASP A 89 20.03 -3.25 11.63
CA ASP A 89 19.76 -2.60 12.91
C ASP A 89 18.42 -1.82 12.87
N ARG A 90 17.91 -1.42 14.03
CA ARG A 90 16.67 -0.66 14.18
C ARG A 90 16.95 0.68 14.85
N LEU A 91 16.83 1.75 14.07
CA LEU A 91 17.07 3.11 14.52
C LEU A 91 16.04 3.58 15.56
N ARG A 92 16.50 4.40 16.50
CA ARG A 92 15.65 5.07 17.50
C ARG A 92 15.03 6.35 16.91
N ILE A 93 14.17 6.19 15.91
CA ILE A 93 13.44 7.27 15.24
C ILE A 93 11.92 7.09 15.35
N PRO A 94 11.11 8.17 15.27
CA PRO A 94 9.64 8.11 15.31
C PRO A 94 9.03 7.69 13.96
N SER A 95 9.53 6.59 13.38
CA SER A 95 9.05 6.01 12.11
C SER A 95 8.79 4.53 12.28
N THR A 96 7.76 4.01 11.59
CA THR A 96 7.53 2.56 11.47
C THR A 96 8.56 1.90 10.56
N LYS A 97 9.15 2.67 9.64
CA LYS A 97 10.23 2.26 8.72
C LYS A 97 11.56 2.73 9.28
N ARG A 98 12.10 1.94 10.21
CA ARG A 98 13.28 2.27 11.02
C ARG A 98 14.36 1.19 10.99
N THR A 99 14.16 0.13 10.22
CA THR A 99 15.19 -0.88 10.00
C THR A 99 16.18 -0.35 8.96
N CYS A 100 17.47 -0.38 9.28
CA CYS A 100 18.54 0.03 8.38
C CYS A 100 19.52 -1.12 8.12
N PHE A 101 20.27 -0.98 7.04
CA PHE A 101 21.30 -1.91 6.59
C PHE A 101 22.65 -1.21 6.57
N ILE A 102 23.68 -1.89 7.05
CA ILE A 102 25.05 -1.39 7.10
C ILE A 102 25.95 -2.42 6.41
N GLY A 103 26.45 -2.08 5.22
CA GLY A 103 27.42 -2.91 4.50
C GLY A 103 28.83 -2.39 4.73
N TYR A 104 29.70 -3.18 5.36
CA TYR A 104 31.01 -2.70 5.83
C TYR A 104 32.22 -3.53 5.37
N GLU A 105 31.99 -4.73 4.83
CA GLU A 105 33.04 -5.64 4.37
C GLU A 105 32.62 -6.32 3.05
N ARG A 106 33.56 -6.53 2.13
CA ARG A 106 33.32 -7.28 0.89
C ARG A 106 33.78 -8.72 1.08
N ARG A 107 32.90 -9.69 0.76
CA ARG A 107 33.17 -11.13 0.91
C ARG A 107 34.19 -11.69 -0.10
N HIS A 108 34.63 -10.90 -1.08
CA HIS A 108 35.50 -11.34 -2.17
C HIS A 108 36.79 -10.51 -2.24
N ASP A 109 37.90 -11.20 -2.55
CA ASP A 109 39.18 -10.57 -2.86
C ASP A 109 39.06 -9.56 -4.02
N ALA A 110 39.85 -8.48 -3.96
CA ALA A 110 39.86 -7.40 -4.94
C ALA A 110 40.06 -7.86 -6.40
N GLY A 111 40.60 -9.07 -6.62
CA GLY A 111 40.75 -9.68 -7.95
C GLY A 111 39.45 -10.22 -8.59
N ARG A 112 38.32 -10.23 -7.87
CA ARG A 112 37.01 -10.70 -8.39
C ARG A 112 36.01 -9.56 -8.65
N ALA A 113 36.49 -8.34 -8.85
CA ALA A 113 35.64 -7.18 -9.10
C ALA A 113 34.73 -7.37 -10.33
N GLU A 114 35.29 -7.88 -11.44
CA GLU A 114 34.54 -8.15 -12.68
C GLU A 114 33.47 -9.22 -12.51
N GLU A 115 33.78 -10.29 -11.77
CA GLU A 115 32.81 -11.36 -11.47
C GLU A 115 31.67 -10.84 -10.60
N THR A 116 31.99 -10.04 -9.58
CA THR A 116 31.00 -9.41 -8.72
C THR A 116 30.10 -8.48 -9.53
N ASP A 117 30.67 -7.68 -10.43
CA ASP A 117 29.90 -6.77 -11.27
C ASP A 117 28.97 -7.52 -12.24
N ARG A 118 29.44 -8.64 -12.81
CA ARG A 118 28.60 -9.53 -13.62
C ARG A 118 27.43 -10.09 -12.82
N THR A 119 27.67 -10.60 -11.60
CA THR A 119 26.60 -11.13 -10.73
C THR A 119 25.59 -10.04 -10.34
N ILE A 120 26.07 -8.82 -10.04
CA ILE A 120 25.20 -7.66 -9.81
C ILE A 120 24.33 -7.39 -11.04
N GLN A 121 24.93 -7.38 -12.24
CA GLN A 121 24.20 -7.10 -13.47
C GLN A 121 23.15 -8.17 -13.76
N GLU A 122 23.51 -9.46 -13.64
CA GLU A 122 22.57 -10.58 -13.82
C GLU A 122 21.37 -10.47 -12.86
N PHE A 123 21.63 -10.08 -11.61
CA PHE A 123 20.57 -9.85 -10.64
C PHE A 123 19.67 -8.69 -11.06
N ILE A 124 20.24 -7.53 -11.42
CA ILE A 124 19.48 -6.38 -11.91
C ILE A 124 18.62 -6.76 -13.12
N ASP A 125 19.18 -7.47 -14.08
CA ASP A 125 18.48 -7.90 -15.28
C ASP A 125 17.35 -8.89 -14.96
N SER A 126 17.53 -9.77 -13.99
CA SER A 126 16.49 -10.70 -13.52
C SER A 126 15.30 -9.98 -12.84
N ARG A 127 15.54 -8.80 -12.25
CA ARG A 127 14.51 -7.92 -11.68
C ARG A 127 13.85 -7.03 -12.72
N GLY A 128 14.47 -6.85 -13.90
CA GLY A 128 13.91 -6.09 -14.99
C GLY A 128 12.59 -6.69 -15.49
N SER A 129 11.63 -5.83 -15.83
CA SER A 129 10.31 -6.25 -16.34
C SER A 129 10.43 -7.29 -17.48
N LYS A 130 9.66 -8.39 -17.37
CA LYS A 130 9.58 -9.54 -18.30
C LYS A 130 9.25 -9.22 -19.78
N ASN A 131 9.11 -7.94 -20.13
CA ASN A 131 8.79 -7.45 -21.48
C ASN A 131 9.97 -6.82 -22.22
N LYS A 132 11.20 -6.90 -21.71
CA LYS A 132 12.38 -6.52 -22.52
C LYS A 132 12.76 -7.67 -23.46
N VAL A 133 12.50 -7.46 -24.75
CA VAL A 133 13.19 -8.16 -25.84
C VAL A 133 14.67 -8.15 -25.51
N ARG A 134 15.32 -9.32 -25.53
CA ARG A 134 16.78 -9.47 -25.41
C ARG A 134 17.45 -8.71 -26.55
N ASN A 135 17.67 -7.41 -26.37
CA ASN A 135 18.68 -6.71 -27.14
C ASN A 135 20.01 -7.02 -26.46
N VAL A 136 20.80 -7.83 -27.15
CA VAL A 136 22.22 -8.02 -26.87
C VAL A 136 22.86 -6.62 -26.80
N PRO A 137 23.64 -6.30 -25.76
CA PRO A 137 24.23 -4.98 -25.64
C PRO A 137 25.30 -4.79 -26.74
N THR A 138 24.93 -4.12 -27.82
CA THR A 138 25.87 -3.52 -28.78
C THR A 138 26.05 -2.06 -28.43
N SER A 139 26.78 -1.76 -27.35
CA SER A 139 27.53 -0.50 -27.22
C SER A 139 28.41 -0.55 -25.97
N SER A 140 29.58 0.06 -26.11
CA SER A 140 30.66 0.20 -25.13
C SER A 140 30.33 1.13 -23.95
N GLU A 141 29.07 1.33 -23.60
CA GLU A 141 28.63 2.15 -22.48
C GLU A 141 28.11 1.25 -21.35
N GLY A 142 29.01 0.95 -20.42
CA GLY A 142 28.93 0.09 -19.23
C GLY A 142 27.56 -0.34 -18.65
N TYR A 143 27.58 -1.56 -18.12
CA TYR A 143 26.68 -2.27 -17.20
C TYR A 143 25.72 -1.43 -16.34
N TRP A 144 24.66 -0.84 -16.89
CA TRP A 144 23.59 -0.21 -16.11
C TRP A 144 22.23 -0.45 -16.79
N SER A 145 21.20 -0.84 -16.03
CA SER A 145 19.85 -0.95 -16.57
C SER A 145 19.19 0.43 -16.71
N GLU A 146 18.19 0.54 -17.59
CA GLU A 146 17.41 1.79 -17.78
C GLU A 146 16.63 2.15 -16.51
N PHE A 147 17.25 2.89 -15.60
CA PHE A 147 16.58 3.56 -14.49
C PHE A 147 15.75 4.72 -15.03
N LYS A 148 14.44 4.73 -14.75
CA LYS A 148 13.56 5.85 -15.06
C LYS A 148 13.06 6.45 -13.74
N PRO A 149 13.57 7.62 -13.32
CA PRO A 149 13.01 8.35 -12.18
C PRO A 149 11.52 8.59 -12.39
N ARG A 150 10.73 8.61 -11.30
CA ARG A 150 9.33 9.03 -11.40
C ARG A 150 9.20 10.44 -11.96
N GLU A 151 8.08 10.71 -12.63
CA GLU A 151 7.66 12.07 -12.90
C GLU A 151 7.49 12.82 -11.56
N GLY A 152 7.90 14.09 -11.51
CA GLY A 152 7.96 14.88 -10.26
C GLY A 152 6.62 15.09 -9.54
N LYS A 153 5.50 14.60 -10.08
CA LYS A 153 4.17 14.63 -9.45
C LYS A 153 3.64 13.20 -9.25
N GLU A 154 3.75 12.69 -8.02
CA GLU A 154 3.13 11.42 -7.63
C GLU A 154 1.60 11.61 -7.54
N VAL A 155 0.83 10.96 -8.42
CA VAL A 155 -0.64 10.98 -8.34
C VAL A 155 -1.05 10.15 -7.13
N VAL A 156 -1.40 10.83 -6.03
CA VAL A 156 -1.81 10.20 -4.77
C VAL A 156 -3.12 9.42 -4.98
N ARG A 157 -3.04 8.09 -5.03
CA ARG A 157 -4.21 7.19 -5.07
C ARG A 157 -4.76 6.95 -3.66
N ASN A 158 -5.21 8.01 -3.02
CA ASN A 158 -5.92 7.93 -1.75
C ASN A 158 -7.41 8.23 -2.00
N CYS A 159 -8.30 7.42 -1.42
CA CYS A 159 -9.76 7.57 -1.57
C CYS A 159 -10.32 8.92 -1.09
N THR A 160 -9.47 9.78 -0.53
CA THR A 160 -9.77 11.16 -0.16
C THR A 160 -9.92 12.11 -1.35
N GLN A 161 -9.46 11.74 -2.56
CA GLN A 161 -9.60 12.56 -3.77
C GLN A 161 -10.73 12.11 -4.71
N LEU A 162 -11.48 11.06 -4.34
CA LEU A 162 -12.65 10.67 -5.10
C LEU A 162 -13.76 11.70 -4.98
N ASP A 163 -14.47 11.92 -6.08
CA ASP A 163 -15.69 12.72 -6.07
C ASP A 163 -16.67 12.13 -5.02
N LYS A 164 -17.06 12.96 -4.06
CA LYS A 164 -17.98 12.56 -2.99
C LYS A 164 -19.29 12.02 -3.56
N SER A 165 -19.73 12.54 -4.70
CA SER A 165 -20.95 12.06 -5.39
C SER A 165 -20.82 10.59 -5.81
N LEU A 166 -19.67 10.20 -6.36
CA LEU A 166 -19.42 8.81 -6.77
C LEU A 166 -19.36 7.87 -5.57
N LEU A 167 -18.79 8.32 -4.45
CA LEU A 167 -18.73 7.54 -3.22
C LEU A 167 -20.14 7.29 -2.66
N GLU A 168 -20.93 8.35 -2.54
CA GLU A 168 -22.31 8.32 -2.06
C GLU A 168 -23.19 7.44 -2.95
N ASP A 169 -23.04 7.55 -4.27
CA ASP A 169 -23.71 6.71 -5.25
C ASP A 169 -23.44 5.21 -5.04
N ILE A 170 -22.16 4.85 -4.84
CA ILE A 170 -21.77 3.45 -4.68
C ILE A 170 -22.25 2.92 -3.34
N VAL A 171 -22.11 3.72 -2.27
CA VAL A 171 -22.65 3.37 -0.94
C VAL A 171 -24.16 3.15 -1.03
N SER A 172 -24.91 4.04 -1.68
CA SER A 172 -26.35 3.92 -1.89
C SER A 172 -26.71 2.65 -2.68
N LEU A 173 -26.00 2.39 -3.77
CA LEU A 173 -26.26 1.22 -4.62
C LEU A 173 -25.98 -0.10 -3.87
N VAL A 174 -24.87 -0.20 -3.14
CA VAL A 174 -24.56 -1.38 -2.32
C VAL A 174 -25.61 -1.56 -1.22
N SER A 175 -26.01 -0.48 -0.54
CA SER A 175 -27.05 -0.55 0.47
C SER A 175 -28.37 -1.07 -0.09
N ARG A 176 -28.81 -0.60 -1.27
CA ARG A 176 -30.03 -1.10 -1.93
C ARG A 176 -29.94 -2.58 -2.28
N ILE A 177 -28.79 -3.04 -2.78
CA ILE A 177 -28.56 -4.46 -3.09
C ILE A 177 -28.73 -5.31 -1.83
N LEU A 178 -28.17 -4.88 -0.69
CA LEU A 178 -28.31 -5.57 0.58
C LEU A 178 -29.75 -5.54 1.09
N LEU A 179 -30.43 -4.40 1.02
CA LEU A 179 -31.82 -4.24 1.47
C LEU A 179 -32.81 -5.11 0.68
N ASN A 180 -32.56 -5.33 -0.61
CA ASN A 180 -33.40 -6.18 -1.46
C ASN A 180 -33.39 -7.65 -1.03
N LYS A 181 -32.35 -8.11 -0.32
CA LYS A 181 -32.27 -9.47 0.21
C LYS A 181 -33.12 -9.70 1.48
N ARG A 182 -33.75 -8.63 1.99
CA ARG A 182 -34.71 -8.59 3.11
C ARG A 182 -34.41 -9.54 4.27
N ARG A 183 -33.83 -8.99 5.34
CA ARG A 183 -33.67 -9.67 6.62
C ARG A 183 -34.23 -8.80 7.72
N ASN A 184 -35.42 -9.11 8.17
CA ASN A 184 -36.09 -8.30 9.18
C ASN A 184 -35.61 -8.71 10.57
N ILE A 185 -35.35 -7.72 11.42
CA ILE A 185 -35.10 -7.89 12.84
C ILE A 185 -36.18 -7.16 13.62
N SER A 186 -36.60 -7.74 14.74
CA SER A 186 -37.46 -7.07 15.71
C SER A 186 -36.60 -6.22 16.64
N ALA A 187 -37.02 -4.98 16.86
CA ALA A 187 -36.48 -4.13 17.91
C ALA A 187 -37.64 -3.57 18.74
N THR A 188 -37.50 -3.65 20.05
CA THR A 188 -38.44 -3.05 20.99
C THR A 188 -38.15 -1.55 21.05
N SER A 189 -39.16 -0.73 20.74
CA SER A 189 -39.09 0.72 20.95
C SER A 189 -39.14 1.04 22.45
N ILE A 190 -38.88 2.30 22.81
CA ILE A 190 -39.01 2.80 24.19
C ILE A 190 -40.45 2.64 24.69
N ASP A 191 -41.44 2.73 23.79
CA ASP A 191 -42.86 2.62 24.10
C ASP A 191 -43.35 1.16 24.21
N GLY A 192 -42.45 0.18 24.10
CA GLY A 192 -42.79 -1.25 24.17
C GLY A 192 -43.39 -1.83 22.89
N GLU A 193 -43.51 -1.04 21.83
CA GLU A 193 -43.97 -1.52 20.52
C GLU A 193 -42.87 -2.28 19.79
N GLU A 194 -43.23 -3.44 19.25
CA GLU A 194 -42.32 -4.25 18.44
C GLU A 194 -42.23 -3.65 17.03
N ARG A 195 -41.08 -3.06 16.72
CA ARG A 195 -40.80 -2.49 15.40
C ARG A 195 -40.00 -3.48 14.57
N VAL A 196 -40.51 -3.78 13.38
CA VAL A 196 -39.77 -4.56 12.37
C VAL A 196 -38.86 -3.63 11.58
N TRP A 197 -37.58 -3.99 11.47
CA TRP A 197 -36.58 -3.22 10.73
C TRP A 197 -35.78 -4.12 9.78
N ASN A 198 -35.67 -3.72 8.50
CA ASN A 198 -34.94 -4.48 7.50
C ASN A 198 -33.43 -4.29 7.65
N ALA A 199 -32.75 -5.24 8.27
CA ALA A 199 -31.31 -5.24 8.46
C ALA A 199 -30.51 -5.68 7.21
N GLY A 200 -31.18 -5.91 6.09
CA GLY A 200 -30.57 -6.33 4.83
C GLY A 200 -29.94 -7.73 4.86
N GLY A 201 -29.68 -8.28 3.68
CA GLY A 201 -28.96 -9.54 3.55
C GLY A 201 -27.47 -9.41 3.84
N CYS A 202 -26.82 -10.58 3.87
CA CYS A 202 -25.38 -10.73 3.88
C CYS A 202 -24.97 -11.27 2.51
N LEU A 203 -24.07 -10.57 1.81
CA LEU A 203 -23.61 -10.95 0.48
C LEU A 203 -22.09 -11.00 0.42
N MET A 204 -21.55 -11.92 -0.36
CA MET A 204 -20.13 -11.98 -0.62
C MET A 204 -19.69 -10.80 -1.50
N LEU A 205 -18.46 -10.31 -1.29
CA LEU A 205 -17.90 -9.17 -2.02
C LEU A 205 -17.94 -9.35 -3.55
N ASN A 206 -17.79 -10.58 -4.03
CA ASN A 206 -17.90 -10.91 -5.45
C ASN A 206 -19.33 -10.73 -5.97
N GLU A 207 -20.36 -11.12 -5.22
CA GLU A 207 -21.77 -10.91 -5.57
C GLU A 207 -22.11 -9.43 -5.62
N VAL A 208 -21.64 -8.66 -4.63
CA VAL A 208 -21.80 -7.19 -4.62
C VAL A 208 -21.09 -6.58 -5.83
N ALA A 209 -19.87 -7.01 -6.14
CA ALA A 209 -19.14 -6.52 -7.32
C ALA A 209 -19.83 -6.90 -8.64
N GLN A 210 -20.45 -8.07 -8.75
CA GLN A 210 -21.19 -8.47 -9.95
C GLN A 210 -22.47 -7.64 -10.16
N ALA A 211 -23.12 -7.22 -9.08
CA ALA A 211 -24.32 -6.40 -9.11
C ALA A 211 -24.04 -4.90 -9.36
N LEU A 212 -22.77 -4.46 -9.25
CA LEU A 212 -22.38 -3.06 -9.49
C LEU A 212 -22.00 -2.82 -10.97
N PRO A 213 -22.34 -1.64 -11.53
CA PRO A 213 -21.90 -1.24 -12.87
C PRO A 213 -20.38 -1.30 -13.02
N ARG A 214 -19.92 -1.97 -14.08
CA ARG A 214 -18.49 -2.18 -14.36
C ARG A 214 -17.71 -0.87 -14.44
N GLU A 215 -18.32 0.20 -14.96
CA GLU A 215 -17.68 1.51 -15.08
C GLU A 215 -17.37 2.14 -13.72
N LYS A 216 -18.29 2.04 -12.74
CA LYS A 216 -18.04 2.50 -11.37
C LYS A 216 -16.94 1.68 -10.68
N LEU A 217 -16.88 0.37 -10.93
CA LEU A 217 -15.81 -0.50 -10.40
C LEU A 217 -14.44 -0.24 -11.02
N LYS A 218 -14.38 0.04 -12.32
CA LYS A 218 -13.14 0.46 -13.00
C LYS A 218 -12.65 1.79 -12.43
N HIS A 219 -13.57 2.75 -12.26
CA HIS A 219 -13.26 4.05 -11.66
C HIS A 219 -12.72 3.89 -10.23
N LEU A 220 -13.34 3.03 -9.42
CA LEU A 220 -12.85 2.67 -8.09
C LEU A 220 -11.46 2.02 -8.13
N LYS A 221 -11.21 1.04 -9.00
CA LYS A 221 -9.89 0.39 -9.08
C LYS A 221 -8.78 1.33 -9.54
N LYS A 222 -9.12 2.32 -10.38
CA LYS A 222 -8.16 3.30 -10.90
C LYS A 222 -7.73 4.31 -9.83
N GLN A 223 -8.65 4.69 -8.94
CA GLN A 223 -8.48 5.79 -7.98
C GLN A 223 -8.32 5.33 -6.51
N CYS A 224 -8.72 4.09 -6.20
CA CYS A 224 -8.73 3.51 -4.86
C CYS A 224 -8.29 2.04 -4.88
N SER A 225 -7.90 1.51 -3.72
CA SER A 225 -7.58 0.08 -3.51
C SER A 225 -8.78 -0.87 -3.64
N GLY A 226 -9.84 -0.49 -4.38
CA GLY A 226 -11.01 -1.32 -4.72
C GLY A 226 -12.23 -1.19 -3.79
N LEU A 227 -13.29 -1.93 -4.15
CA LEU A 227 -14.61 -1.93 -3.48
C LEU A 227 -14.53 -2.32 -1.99
N GLN A 228 -13.75 -3.34 -1.65
CA GLN A 228 -13.62 -3.80 -0.27
C GLN A 228 -13.07 -2.69 0.66
N THR A 229 -12.08 -1.94 0.18
CA THR A 229 -11.48 -0.83 0.90
C THR A 229 -12.48 0.30 1.10
N LEU A 230 -13.26 0.63 0.07
CA LEU A 230 -14.34 1.61 0.15
C LEU A 230 -15.33 1.25 1.27
N LEU A 231 -15.82 0.01 1.28
CA LEU A 231 -16.82 -0.43 2.26
C LEU A 231 -16.26 -0.46 3.68
N ARG A 232 -14.99 -0.86 3.85
CA ARG A 232 -14.29 -0.81 5.15
C ARG A 232 -14.09 0.62 5.66
N ASN A 233 -13.92 1.59 4.77
CA ASN A 233 -13.82 3.01 5.11
C ASN A 233 -15.17 3.67 5.43
N HIS A 234 -16.29 2.93 5.28
CA HIS A 234 -17.63 3.37 5.68
C HIS A 234 -18.19 2.51 6.84
N PRO A 235 -17.48 2.43 7.99
CA PRO A 235 -17.84 1.56 9.11
C PRO A 235 -19.11 1.98 9.83
N TRP A 236 -19.69 3.13 9.51
CA TRP A 236 -20.99 3.56 10.03
C TRP A 236 -22.18 2.97 9.24
N VAL A 237 -21.96 2.43 8.03
CA VAL A 237 -23.00 1.79 7.21
C VAL A 237 -22.77 0.28 7.11
N PHE A 238 -21.54 -0.14 6.77
CA PHE A 238 -21.26 -1.53 6.42
C PHE A 238 -20.44 -2.25 7.48
N LYS A 239 -20.68 -3.56 7.56
CA LYS A 239 -19.85 -4.53 8.26
C LYS A 239 -19.26 -5.48 7.21
N VAL A 240 -17.93 -5.53 7.13
CA VAL A 240 -17.19 -6.38 6.17
C VAL A 240 -16.33 -7.36 6.94
N GLU A 241 -16.74 -8.63 6.99
CA GLU A 241 -16.06 -9.72 7.72
C GLU A 241 -15.98 -10.95 6.82
N GLN A 242 -14.82 -11.63 6.81
CA GLN A 242 -14.60 -12.88 6.06
C GLN A 242 -15.00 -12.81 4.57
N GLY A 243 -14.88 -11.63 3.94
CA GLY A 243 -15.24 -11.44 2.53
C GLY A 243 -16.74 -11.22 2.28
N ALA A 244 -17.56 -11.24 3.33
CA ALA A 244 -18.98 -10.91 3.28
C ALA A 244 -19.24 -9.46 3.72
N VAL A 245 -20.29 -8.88 3.17
CA VAL A 245 -20.76 -7.51 3.41
C VAL A 245 -22.21 -7.57 3.87
N GLN A 246 -22.50 -6.84 4.93
CA GLN A 246 -23.86 -6.63 5.43
C GLN A 246 -24.01 -5.20 5.96
N LEU A 247 -25.26 -4.74 6.10
CA LEU A 247 -25.55 -3.50 6.80
C LEU A 247 -25.28 -3.67 8.30
N ARG A 248 -24.76 -2.63 8.94
CA ARG A 248 -24.70 -2.56 10.40
C ARG A 248 -26.07 -2.22 10.96
N VAL A 249 -26.30 -2.70 12.17
CA VAL A 249 -27.37 -2.16 13.02
C VAL A 249 -26.86 -0.84 13.62
N PRO A 250 -27.67 0.24 13.62
CA PRO A 250 -27.30 1.50 14.26
C PRO A 250 -26.88 1.27 15.72
N LYS A 251 -25.78 1.91 16.15
CA LYS A 251 -25.25 1.76 17.50
C LYS A 251 -25.88 2.76 18.47
N ARG A 252 -26.14 2.32 19.70
CA ARG A 252 -26.55 3.21 20.78
C ARG A 252 -25.35 4.01 21.27
N ARG A 253 -25.61 5.20 21.80
CA ARG A 253 -24.59 6.06 22.42
C ARG A 253 -23.86 5.37 23.56
N SER A 254 -24.58 4.55 24.34
CA SER A 254 -24.03 3.76 25.45
C SER A 254 -22.91 2.80 25.01
N ASP A 255 -22.94 2.35 23.76
CA ASP A 255 -22.05 1.29 23.26
C ASP A 255 -20.73 1.85 22.70
N LEU A 256 -20.53 3.17 22.75
CA LEU A 256 -19.33 3.84 22.27
C LEU A 256 -18.48 4.35 23.44
N THR A 257 -17.25 3.86 23.51
CA THR A 257 -16.26 4.19 24.56
C THR A 257 -15.50 5.50 24.30
N GLY A 258 -16.10 6.51 23.64
CA GLY A 258 -15.40 7.76 23.29
C GLY A 258 -16.29 8.99 23.09
N THR A 259 -15.73 10.18 23.32
CA THR A 259 -16.37 11.51 23.34
C THR A 259 -16.81 12.07 21.99
N GLY A 260 -16.66 11.33 20.89
CA GLY A 260 -16.95 11.79 19.51
C GLY A 260 -18.41 11.69 19.06
N CYS A 261 -19.36 11.52 19.97
CA CYS A 261 -20.79 11.46 19.65
C CYS A 261 -21.30 12.84 19.20
N ARG A 262 -22.03 12.87 18.06
CA ARG A 262 -22.75 14.02 17.45
C ARG A 262 -22.08 14.85 16.33
N THR A 263 -20.91 14.50 15.80
CA THR A 263 -20.32 15.30 14.70
C THR A 263 -20.71 14.85 13.28
N LYS A 264 -21.28 13.65 13.11
CA LYS A 264 -21.65 13.09 11.80
C LYS A 264 -23.15 12.76 11.70
N PRO A 265 -23.78 13.02 10.54
CA PRO A 265 -25.17 12.64 10.30
C PRO A 265 -25.33 11.12 10.27
N CYS A 266 -26.47 10.64 10.77
CA CYS A 266 -26.85 9.25 10.76
C CYS A 266 -27.25 8.85 9.35
N TRP A 267 -26.44 8.00 8.72
CA TRP A 267 -26.73 7.51 7.37
C TRP A 267 -28.10 6.79 7.32
N PHE A 268 -28.42 5.98 8.33
CA PHE A 268 -29.69 5.24 8.36
C PHE A 268 -30.91 6.14 8.48
N HIS A 269 -30.83 7.26 9.19
CA HIS A 269 -31.95 8.19 9.29
C HIS A 269 -32.31 8.79 7.92
N GLY A 270 -31.31 9.23 7.15
CA GLY A 270 -31.54 9.88 5.85
C GLY A 270 -31.64 8.96 4.64
N ASN A 271 -31.16 7.71 4.72
CA ASN A 271 -30.99 6.86 3.53
C ASN A 271 -31.63 5.46 3.65
N HIS A 272 -32.03 5.03 4.85
CA HIS A 272 -32.65 3.72 5.03
C HIS A 272 -34.17 3.81 4.81
N PRO A 273 -34.83 2.87 4.11
CA PRO A 273 -36.27 2.92 3.85
C PRO A 273 -37.11 2.92 5.14
N ASP A 274 -36.67 2.17 6.16
CA ASP A 274 -37.32 2.15 7.48
C ASP A 274 -36.77 3.24 8.42
N GLY A 275 -35.92 4.15 7.93
CA GLY A 275 -35.17 5.10 8.76
C GLY A 275 -34.21 4.41 9.75
N CYS A 276 -33.73 5.18 10.73
CA CYS A 276 -32.88 4.66 11.80
C CYS A 276 -33.70 3.76 12.76
N LEU A 277 -33.08 2.67 13.21
CA LEU A 277 -33.66 1.77 14.21
C LEU A 277 -33.77 2.41 15.59
N LEU A 278 -32.83 3.29 15.93
CA LEU A 278 -32.74 3.93 17.24
C LEU A 278 -33.44 5.28 17.23
N PRO A 279 -34.03 5.71 18.36
CA PRO A 279 -34.41 7.09 18.60
C PRO A 279 -33.23 8.06 18.43
N GLY A 280 -33.50 9.32 18.05
CA GLY A 280 -32.45 10.30 17.76
C GLY A 280 -31.60 10.70 18.97
N ASP A 281 -32.17 10.62 20.17
CA ASP A 281 -31.49 10.85 21.44
C ASP A 281 -30.61 9.67 21.86
N GLU A 282 -30.92 8.45 21.45
CA GLU A 282 -30.12 7.24 21.69
C GLU A 282 -29.09 6.93 20.61
N CYS A 283 -29.31 7.38 19.38
CA CYS A 283 -28.40 7.10 18.27
C CYS A 283 -27.00 7.70 18.52
N ALA A 284 -25.97 6.93 18.17
CA ALA A 284 -24.60 7.39 18.15
C ALA A 284 -24.32 8.54 17.15
N TYR A 285 -25.18 8.69 16.14
CA TYR A 285 -25.05 9.67 15.05
C TYR A 285 -26.21 10.67 15.06
N GLN A 286 -26.02 11.84 14.44
CA GLN A 286 -27.02 12.90 14.46
C GLN A 286 -28.16 12.61 13.47
N HIS A 287 -29.40 12.62 13.95
CA HIS A 287 -30.56 12.68 13.07
C HIS A 287 -30.78 14.16 12.72
N LEU A 288 -30.55 14.53 11.46
CA LEU A 288 -30.73 15.88 10.93
C LEU A 288 -32.05 15.96 10.16
#